data_AF-A0A2N6D8G6-F1
#
_entry.id   AF-A0A2N6D8G6-F1
#
_cell.length_a   1.000
_cell.length_b   1.000
_cell.length_c   1.000
_cell.angle_alpha   90.00
_cell.angle_beta   90.00
_cell.angle_gamma   90.00
#
_symmetry.space_group_name_H-M   'P 1'
#
loop_
_entity.id
_entity.type
_entity.pdbx_description
1 polymer ?
#
loop_
_entity_poly.entity_id
_entity_poly.type
_entity_poly.pdbx_seq_one_letter_code
_entity_poly.pdbx_strand_id
1 'polypeptide(L)'
;MSMQTDAVYKAESIDDIVSYNDTEKHYLFKAMYNVIPEYRGRIRIFTPRSSLIHLVRQYGGEENAGFACYGGIDYFFVESGSGNAYPCGFRAAANMGAYEDLDINKIKQKAECKLCDWECFRDPSNQTGPLVELFRNPLKVIKMFLADREFAIEWWKDIFYYFACDMFNFKSEPDYDAMGRFNVSKKTQKRVKIPPKQPVVF
;
A
#
# COMPACT_ATOMS: atom_id res chain seq x y z
N MET A 1 2.81 17.62 -1.55
CA MET A 1 3.87 16.67 -1.92
C MET A 1 5.16 17.06 -1.21
N SER A 2 5.69 16.21 -0.32
CA SER A 2 7.12 16.24 0.03
C SER A 2 7.83 15.46 -1.08
N MET A 3 7.94 16.08 -2.25
CA MET A 3 8.64 15.49 -3.39
C MET A 3 10.06 16.02 -3.39
N GLN A 4 11.04 15.12 -3.28
CA GLN A 4 12.38 15.44 -3.75
C GLN A 4 12.27 15.72 -5.24
N THR A 5 12.82 16.83 -5.69
CA THR A 5 12.76 17.34 -7.07
C THR A 5 13.37 16.42 -8.13
N ASP A 6 13.98 15.30 -7.74
CA ASP A 6 14.93 14.57 -8.54
C ASP A 6 14.65 13.06 -8.65
N ALA A 7 13.40 12.57 -8.62
CA ALA A 7 13.12 11.13 -8.78
C ALA A 7 13.89 10.50 -9.97
N VAL A 8 14.57 9.37 -9.73
CA VAL A 8 15.40 8.67 -10.76
C VAL A 8 14.51 8.04 -11.81
N TYR A 9 13.36 7.53 -11.38
CA TYR A 9 12.31 7.02 -12.26
C TYR A 9 11.09 7.94 -12.18
N LYS A 10 10.93 8.79 -13.19
CA LYS A 10 9.81 9.72 -13.31
C LYS A 10 8.61 9.02 -13.95
N ALA A 11 7.94 8.14 -13.21
CA ALA A 11 6.52 7.85 -13.47
C ALA A 11 5.63 8.97 -12.89
N GLU A 12 6.04 10.21 -13.14
CA GLU A 12 5.40 11.43 -12.66
C GLU A 12 4.90 12.19 -13.88
N SER A 13 3.66 12.67 -13.81
CA SER A 13 3.13 13.61 -14.80
C SER A 13 3.78 14.97 -14.56
N ILE A 14 4.28 15.61 -15.62
CA ILE A 14 4.74 17.01 -15.57
C ILE A 14 3.55 17.94 -15.34
N ASP A 15 2.37 17.53 -15.82
CA ASP A 15 1.15 18.28 -15.63
C ASP A 15 0.60 18.05 -14.21
N ASP A 16 0.25 19.15 -13.54
CA ASP A 16 -0.35 19.21 -12.21
C ASP A 16 -1.83 18.77 -12.21
N ILE A 17 -2.19 17.83 -13.09
CA ILE A 17 -3.58 17.41 -13.35
C ILE A 17 -4.16 16.67 -12.13
N VAL A 18 -3.32 16.09 -11.27
CA VAL A 18 -3.76 15.34 -10.09
C VAL A 18 -2.77 15.50 -8.93
N SER A 19 -2.80 16.64 -8.24
CA SER A 19 -2.12 16.82 -6.95
C SER A 19 -3.13 16.82 -5.80
N TYR A 20 -2.83 16.06 -4.74
CA TYR A 20 -3.63 15.99 -3.52
C TYR A 20 -2.80 16.41 -2.31
N ASN A 21 -3.37 17.25 -1.46
CA ASN A 21 -2.85 17.50 -0.12
C ASN A 21 -3.17 16.35 0.85
N ASP A 22 -2.57 16.36 2.03
CA ASP A 22 -2.70 15.27 3.00
C ASP A 22 -4.16 15.03 3.45
N THR A 23 -4.94 16.10 3.61
CA THR A 23 -6.37 16.02 3.93
C THR A 23 -7.17 15.36 2.81
N GLU A 24 -6.90 15.75 1.55
CA GLU A 24 -7.54 15.15 0.38
C GLU A 24 -7.16 13.67 0.25
N LYS A 25 -5.90 13.31 0.48
CA LYS A 25 -5.44 11.93 0.52
C LYS A 25 -6.14 11.12 1.61
N HIS A 26 -6.28 11.66 2.83
CA HIS A 26 -7.01 11.01 3.91
C HIS A 26 -8.43 10.64 3.45
N TYR A 27 -9.17 11.59 2.86
CA TYR A 27 -10.53 11.33 2.39
C TYR A 27 -10.59 10.41 1.17
N LEU A 28 -9.64 10.52 0.24
CA LEU A 28 -9.53 9.64 -0.92
C LEU A 28 -9.32 8.18 -0.50
N PHE A 29 -8.33 7.90 0.35
CA PHE A 29 -8.06 6.54 0.82
C PHE A 29 -9.19 6.01 1.70
N LYS A 30 -9.83 6.87 2.48
CA LYS A 30 -11.01 6.51 3.26
C LYS A 30 -12.20 6.14 2.36
N ALA A 31 -12.41 6.86 1.28
CA ALA A 31 -13.42 6.53 0.28
C ALA A 31 -13.13 5.17 -0.37
N MET A 32 -11.88 4.93 -0.81
CA MET A 32 -11.47 3.63 -1.35
C MET A 32 -11.68 2.49 -0.34
N TYR A 33 -11.24 2.67 0.91
CA TYR A 33 -11.39 1.67 1.97
C TYR A 33 -12.85 1.25 2.20
N ASN A 34 -13.78 2.21 2.09
CA ASN A 34 -15.22 1.99 2.27
C ASN A 34 -15.87 1.32 1.06
N VAL A 35 -15.45 1.69 -0.16
CA VAL A 35 -16.09 1.24 -1.41
C VAL A 35 -15.63 -0.16 -1.82
N ILE A 36 -14.35 -0.48 -1.66
CA ILE A 36 -13.75 -1.74 -2.12
C ILE A 36 -14.55 -3.00 -1.69
N PRO A 37 -15.00 -3.15 -0.43
CA PRO A 37 -15.81 -4.30 -0.01
C PRO A 37 -17.07 -4.54 -0.84
N GLU A 38 -17.68 -3.48 -1.38
CA GLU A 38 -18.92 -3.59 -2.16
C GLU A 38 -18.70 -4.29 -3.50
N TYR A 39 -17.46 -4.26 -4.00
CA TYR A 39 -17.11 -4.73 -5.34
C TYR A 39 -16.18 -5.94 -5.35
N ARG A 40 -15.47 -6.24 -4.24
CA ARG A 40 -14.53 -7.37 -4.18
C ARG A 40 -15.16 -8.73 -4.50
N GLY A 41 -16.45 -8.92 -4.21
CA GLY A 41 -17.16 -10.13 -4.59
C GLY A 41 -17.66 -10.18 -6.04
N ARG A 42 -17.30 -9.20 -6.88
CA ARG A 42 -17.78 -9.04 -8.27
C ARG A 42 -16.65 -8.79 -9.27
N ILE A 43 -15.62 -8.05 -8.86
CA ILE A 43 -14.44 -7.75 -9.66
C ILE A 43 -13.18 -7.96 -8.83
N ARG A 44 -12.07 -8.34 -9.48
CA ARG A 44 -10.76 -8.49 -8.85
C ARG A 44 -10.18 -7.11 -8.56
N ILE A 45 -10.01 -6.77 -7.29
CA ILE A 45 -9.42 -5.49 -6.86
C ILE A 45 -8.11 -5.77 -6.12
N PHE A 46 -6.98 -5.42 -6.73
CA PHE A 46 -5.66 -5.70 -6.15
C PHE A 46 -5.41 -4.94 -4.84
N THR A 47 -5.89 -3.70 -4.75
CA THR A 47 -5.63 -2.81 -3.61
C THR A 47 -6.09 -3.43 -2.28
N PRO A 48 -5.17 -3.76 -1.36
CA PRO A 48 -5.46 -4.33 -0.05
C PRO A 48 -6.05 -3.28 0.91
N ARG A 49 -7.07 -3.68 1.70
CA ARG A 49 -7.68 -2.79 2.68
C ARG A 49 -6.79 -2.59 3.90
N SER A 50 -5.95 -3.58 4.22
CA SER A 50 -4.89 -3.52 5.23
C SER A 50 -3.78 -2.51 4.91
N SER A 51 -3.55 -2.14 3.65
CA SER A 51 -2.71 -0.97 3.35
C SER A 51 -3.49 0.33 3.46
N LEU A 52 -4.72 0.37 2.95
CA LEU A 52 -5.55 1.58 2.98
C LEU A 52 -5.82 2.06 4.40
N ILE A 53 -6.01 1.16 5.37
CA ILE A 53 -6.16 1.55 6.78
C ILE A 53 -4.93 2.31 7.30
N HIS A 54 -3.72 1.89 6.91
CA HIS A 54 -2.49 2.59 7.30
C HIS A 54 -2.32 3.92 6.59
N LEU A 55 -2.73 4.04 5.33
CA LEU A 55 -2.73 5.31 4.60
C LEU A 55 -3.74 6.29 5.21
N VAL A 56 -4.95 5.82 5.52
CA VAL A 56 -5.98 6.62 6.21
C VAL A 56 -5.46 7.15 7.55
N ARG A 57 -4.76 6.31 8.33
CA ARG A 57 -4.17 6.70 9.61
C ARG A 57 -2.98 7.64 9.46
N GLN A 58 -2.05 7.36 8.54
CA GLN A 58 -0.90 8.24 8.26
C GLN A 58 -1.37 9.64 7.89
N TYR A 59 -2.27 9.74 6.92
CA TYR A 59 -2.83 11.02 6.48
C TYR A 59 -3.85 11.61 7.47
N GLY A 60 -4.25 10.84 8.49
CA GLY A 60 -5.02 11.29 9.64
C GLY A 60 -4.18 11.80 10.81
N GLY A 61 -2.85 11.83 10.68
CA GLY A 61 -1.92 12.34 11.70
C GLY A 61 -1.14 11.27 12.49
N GLU A 62 -1.31 9.99 12.18
CA GLU A 62 -0.53 8.91 12.83
C GLU A 62 0.78 8.65 12.06
N GLU A 63 1.85 9.36 12.44
CA GLU A 63 3.16 9.29 11.77
C GLU A 63 3.75 7.87 11.70
N ASN A 64 3.44 7.04 12.69
CA ASN A 64 3.95 5.67 12.80
C ASN A 64 3.03 4.60 12.21
N ALA A 65 1.97 4.97 11.48
CA ALA A 65 1.07 4.01 10.87
C ALA A 65 1.75 3.12 9.81
N GLY A 66 1.49 1.82 9.87
CA GLY A 66 1.91 0.82 8.89
C GLY A 66 3.41 0.49 8.87
N PHE A 67 3.77 -0.42 7.95
CA PHE A 67 5.13 -0.90 7.80
C PHE A 67 5.94 0.01 6.88
N ALA A 68 7.22 0.19 7.22
CA ALA A 68 8.18 0.85 6.34
C ALA A 68 8.59 -0.09 5.19
N CYS A 69 8.93 0.48 4.03
CA CYS A 69 9.42 -0.31 2.92
C CYS A 69 10.91 -0.70 3.10
N TYR A 70 11.29 -1.83 2.53
CA TYR A 70 12.66 -2.38 2.57
C TYR A 70 13.55 -1.92 1.40
N GLY A 71 13.19 -0.81 0.75
CA GLY A 71 13.97 -0.26 -0.36
C GLY A 71 15.34 0.21 0.11
N GLY A 72 16.39 -0.26 -0.55
CA GLY A 72 17.78 -0.06 -0.15
C GLY A 72 18.26 -1.03 0.93
N ILE A 73 17.47 -2.08 1.23
CA ILE A 73 17.81 -3.15 2.17
C ILE A 73 17.69 -4.49 1.47
N ASP A 74 16.45 -4.87 1.10
CA ASP A 74 16.16 -6.16 0.47
C ASP A 74 16.03 -6.05 -1.06
N TYR A 75 15.75 -4.85 -1.58
CA TYR A 75 15.67 -4.57 -3.01
C TYR A 75 16.27 -3.21 -3.35
N PHE A 76 16.68 -3.06 -4.60
CA PHE A 76 17.36 -1.88 -5.12
C PHE A 76 16.80 -1.51 -6.50
N PHE A 77 16.78 -0.23 -6.80
CA PHE A 77 16.59 0.27 -8.15
C PHE A 77 17.97 0.51 -8.77
N VAL A 78 18.25 -0.09 -9.92
CA VAL A 78 19.50 0.13 -10.67
C VAL A 78 19.17 0.97 -11.89
N GLU A 79 19.77 2.15 -11.98
CA GLU A 79 19.60 3.02 -13.14
C GLU A 79 20.37 2.44 -14.33
N SER A 80 19.71 2.27 -15.48
CA SER A 80 20.35 1.68 -16.67
C SER A 80 21.42 2.57 -17.31
N GLY A 81 21.35 3.88 -17.11
CA GLY A 81 22.29 4.84 -17.68
C GLY A 81 23.66 4.81 -16.99
N SER A 82 23.68 4.95 -15.66
CA SER A 82 24.92 4.96 -14.87
C SER A 82 25.32 3.60 -14.30
N GLY A 83 24.40 2.64 -14.21
CA GLY A 83 24.61 1.40 -13.44
C GLY A 83 24.54 1.59 -11.92
N ASN A 84 24.23 2.79 -11.44
CA ASN A 84 24.17 3.06 -10.00
C ASN A 84 22.93 2.46 -9.34
N ALA A 85 23.11 1.99 -8.11
CA ALA A 85 22.06 1.50 -7.24
C ALA A 85 21.45 2.62 -6.38
N TYR A 86 20.14 2.54 -6.19
CA TYR A 86 19.35 3.41 -5.33
C TYR A 86 18.39 2.58 -4.48
N PRO A 87 17.93 3.08 -3.32
CA PRO A 87 16.95 2.37 -2.52
C PRO A 87 15.63 2.10 -3.24
N CYS A 88 15.18 3.06 -4.04
CA CYS A 88 14.05 2.96 -4.97
C CYS A 88 14.05 4.16 -5.92
N GLY A 89 13.20 4.12 -6.96
CA GLY A 89 13.09 5.21 -7.95
C GLY A 89 12.66 6.57 -7.39
N PHE A 90 12.03 6.61 -6.20
CA PHE A 90 11.63 7.86 -5.52
C PHE A 90 12.74 8.48 -4.66
N ARG A 91 13.83 7.76 -4.39
CA ARG A 91 14.89 8.17 -3.46
C ARG A 91 16.20 8.47 -4.18
N ALA A 92 16.14 9.38 -5.14
CA ALA A 92 17.29 9.72 -5.97
C ALA A 92 18.46 10.38 -5.22
N ALA A 93 18.16 11.18 -4.19
CA ALA A 93 19.20 11.77 -3.36
C ALA A 93 20.00 10.71 -2.55
N ALA A 94 19.56 9.46 -2.55
CA ALA A 94 20.20 8.36 -1.84
C ALA A 94 20.96 7.41 -2.80
N ASN A 95 21.76 7.94 -3.73
CA ASN A 95 22.64 7.14 -4.57
C ASN A 95 23.57 6.28 -3.69
N MET A 96 23.62 4.97 -3.94
CA MET A 96 24.40 3.98 -3.19
C MET A 96 25.70 3.60 -3.90
N GLY A 97 26.03 4.25 -5.01
CA GLY A 97 27.18 3.96 -5.86
C GLY A 97 26.85 2.95 -6.96
N ALA A 98 27.89 2.50 -7.67
CA ALA A 98 27.77 1.49 -8.71
C ALA A 98 27.23 0.18 -8.13
N TYR A 99 26.29 -0.47 -8.84
CA TYR A 99 25.65 -1.68 -8.33
C TYR A 99 26.64 -2.83 -8.13
N GLU A 100 27.63 -2.94 -9.01
CA GLU A 100 28.69 -3.95 -8.95
C GLU A 100 29.56 -3.86 -7.69
N ASP A 101 29.68 -2.68 -7.09
CA ASP A 101 30.47 -2.41 -5.89
C ASP A 101 29.64 -2.45 -4.60
N LEU A 102 28.33 -2.73 -4.72
CA LEU A 102 27.41 -2.64 -3.59
C LEU A 102 27.66 -3.76 -2.57
N ASP A 103 28.21 -3.38 -1.43
CA ASP A 103 28.44 -4.28 -0.30
C ASP A 103 27.21 -4.34 0.62
N ILE A 104 26.38 -5.38 0.42
CA ILE A 104 25.16 -5.60 1.19
C ILE A 104 25.38 -5.73 2.70
N ASN A 105 26.59 -6.09 3.15
CA ASN A 105 26.89 -6.25 4.57
C ASN A 105 27.07 -4.89 5.28
N LYS A 106 27.33 -3.82 4.53
CA LYS A 106 27.46 -2.45 5.06
C LYS A 106 26.13 -1.70 5.12
N ILE A 107 25.05 -2.30 4.61
CA ILE A 107 23.74 -1.69 4.56
C ILE A 107 23.06 -1.74 5.93
N LYS A 108 22.53 -0.60 6.38
CA LYS A 108 21.73 -0.50 7.61
C LYS A 108 20.45 -1.33 7.46
N GLN A 109 20.34 -2.41 8.23
CA GLN A 109 19.22 -3.37 8.20
C GLN A 109 17.96 -2.88 8.94
N LYS A 110 17.61 -1.59 8.79
CA LYS A 110 16.45 -0.99 9.46
C LYS A 110 15.59 -0.21 8.46
N ALA A 111 14.40 -0.73 8.17
CA ALA A 111 13.42 -0.08 7.32
C ALA A 111 12.78 1.13 8.03
N GLU A 112 12.83 2.30 7.38
CA GLU A 112 12.32 3.57 7.94
C GLU A 112 11.45 4.37 6.94
N CYS A 113 11.48 4.02 5.65
CA CYS A 113 10.80 4.79 4.61
C CYS A 113 9.30 4.49 4.52
N LYS A 114 8.46 5.54 4.49
CA LYS A 114 7.00 5.48 4.32
C LYS A 114 6.46 6.50 3.30
N LEU A 115 7.35 6.99 2.42
CA LEU A 115 7.03 8.08 1.49
C LEU A 115 6.05 7.68 0.38
N CYS A 116 5.96 6.39 0.06
CA CYS A 116 5.10 5.91 -1.03
C CYS A 116 3.66 5.75 -0.54
N ASP A 117 2.73 6.24 -1.36
CA ASP A 117 1.29 6.05 -1.15
C ASP A 117 0.72 4.83 -1.86
N TRP A 118 1.40 4.38 -2.92
CA TRP A 118 0.82 3.47 -3.90
C TRP A 118 1.71 2.25 -4.23
N GLU A 119 1.08 1.31 -4.94
CA GLU A 119 1.10 -0.15 -4.75
C GLU A 119 2.46 -0.88 -4.91
N CYS A 120 3.47 -0.33 -5.57
CA CYS A 120 4.60 -1.16 -6.02
C CYS A 120 5.43 -1.78 -4.88
N PHE A 121 5.55 -1.11 -3.73
CA PHE A 121 6.43 -1.58 -2.64
C PHE A 121 5.84 -1.48 -1.24
N ARG A 122 4.91 -0.54 -1.01
CA ARG A 122 4.27 -0.39 0.31
C ARG A 122 3.24 -1.48 0.57
N ASP A 123 2.47 -1.88 -0.44
CA ASP A 123 1.46 -2.93 -0.31
C ASP A 123 2.07 -4.31 -0.05
N PRO A 124 3.12 -4.72 -0.79
CA PRO A 124 3.90 -5.89 -0.39
C PRO A 124 4.43 -5.77 1.04
N SER A 125 4.96 -4.61 1.45
CA SER A 125 5.50 -4.41 2.80
C SER A 125 4.43 -4.51 3.89
N ASN A 126 3.19 -4.04 3.65
CA ASN A 126 2.09 -4.17 4.61
C ASN A 126 1.47 -5.57 4.62
N GLN A 127 1.37 -6.24 3.47
CA GLN A 127 0.84 -7.60 3.38
C GLN A 127 1.84 -8.64 3.91
N THR A 128 3.12 -8.53 3.55
CA THR A 128 4.18 -9.46 3.96
C THR A 128 4.88 -9.06 5.25
N GLY A 129 4.77 -7.79 5.68
CA GLY A 129 5.41 -7.27 6.89
C GLY A 129 5.14 -8.11 8.13
N PRO A 130 3.89 -8.46 8.44
CA PRO A 130 3.59 -9.37 9.55
C PRO A 130 4.25 -10.74 9.43
N LEU A 131 4.38 -11.29 8.22
CA LEU A 131 5.04 -12.59 7.99
C LEU A 131 6.55 -12.49 8.19
N VAL A 132 7.19 -11.47 7.62
CA VAL A 132 8.63 -11.23 7.76
C VAL A 132 8.98 -10.95 9.22
N GLU A 133 8.18 -10.14 9.90
CA GLU A 133 8.38 -9.83 11.31
C GLU A 133 8.08 -11.05 12.20
N LEU A 134 7.22 -11.99 11.78
CA LEU A 134 6.97 -13.22 12.54
C LEU A 134 8.23 -14.07 12.64
N PHE A 135 9.01 -14.15 11.56
CA PHE A 135 10.30 -14.87 11.55
C PHE A 135 11.41 -14.13 12.30
N ARG A 136 11.34 -12.79 12.43
CA ARG A 136 12.34 -11.98 13.14
C ARG A 136 12.02 -11.81 14.64
N ASN A 137 10.75 -11.57 14.97
CA ASN A 137 10.26 -11.30 16.32
C ASN A 137 8.77 -11.68 16.48
N PRO A 138 8.46 -12.95 16.73
CA PRO A 138 7.09 -13.44 16.74
C PRO A 138 6.22 -12.81 17.85
N LEU A 139 6.81 -12.52 19.01
CA LEU A 139 6.09 -11.88 20.12
C LEU A 139 5.63 -10.47 19.77
N LYS A 140 6.40 -9.73 18.96
CA LYS A 140 6.03 -8.39 18.51
C LYS A 140 4.84 -8.42 17.55
N VAL A 141 4.78 -9.40 16.65
CA VAL A 141 3.64 -9.58 15.74
C VAL A 141 2.36 -9.95 16.49
N ILE A 142 2.45 -10.85 17.47
CA ILE A 142 1.30 -11.20 18.32
C ILE A 142 0.79 -9.95 19.06
N LYS A 143 1.69 -9.18 19.68
CA LYS A 143 1.33 -7.92 20.36
C LYS A 143 0.68 -6.92 19.42
N MET A 144 1.19 -6.79 18.20
CA MET A 144 0.63 -5.89 17.17
C MET A 144 -0.80 -6.29 16.80
N PHE A 145 -1.06 -7.57 16.50
CA PHE A 145 -2.41 -8.02 16.14
C PHE A 145 -3.40 -7.93 17.31
N LEU A 146 -2.93 -8.08 18.55
CA LEU A 146 -3.75 -7.86 19.74
C LEU A 146 -4.06 -6.37 19.98
N ALA A 147 -3.09 -5.49 19.74
CA ALA A 147 -3.25 -4.05 19.90
C ALA A 147 -4.11 -3.42 18.80
N ASP A 148 -4.05 -3.96 17.58
CA ASP A 148 -4.74 -3.43 16.41
C ASP A 148 -5.63 -4.49 15.74
N ARG A 149 -6.78 -4.72 16.37
CA ARG A 149 -7.75 -5.71 15.91
C ARG A 149 -8.34 -5.37 14.54
N GLU A 150 -8.47 -4.08 14.22
CA GLU A 150 -9.01 -3.65 12.92
C GLU A 150 -8.06 -4.03 11.79
N PHE A 151 -6.78 -3.72 11.94
CA PHE A 151 -5.74 -4.15 11.00
C PHE A 151 -5.70 -5.68 10.89
N ALA A 152 -5.72 -6.41 12.01
CA ALA A 152 -5.66 -7.86 12.01
C ALA A 152 -6.78 -8.49 11.17
N ILE A 153 -8.02 -8.00 11.32
CA ILE A 153 -9.17 -8.47 10.57
C ILE A 153 -9.02 -8.19 9.08
N GLU A 154 -8.64 -6.96 8.71
CA GLU A 154 -8.48 -6.58 7.31
C GLU A 154 -7.32 -7.31 6.64
N TRP A 155 -6.22 -7.54 7.36
CA TRP A 155 -5.08 -8.32 6.88
C TRP A 155 -5.48 -9.75 6.53
N TRP A 156 -6.17 -10.46 7.44
CA TRP A 156 -6.65 -11.82 7.15
C TRP A 156 -7.64 -11.85 5.98
N LYS A 157 -8.57 -10.88 5.90
CA LYS A 157 -9.49 -10.78 4.76
C LYS A 157 -8.76 -10.57 3.45
N ASP A 158 -7.74 -9.73 3.42
CA ASP A 158 -6.93 -9.50 2.22
C ASP A 158 -6.20 -10.77 1.79
N ILE A 159 -5.61 -11.53 2.72
CA ILE A 159 -4.95 -12.81 2.41
C ILE A 159 -5.95 -13.83 1.83
N PHE A 160 -7.11 -14.01 2.45
CA PHE A 160 -8.13 -14.92 1.92
C PHE A 160 -8.67 -14.45 0.56
N TYR A 161 -8.78 -13.13 0.36
CA TYR A 161 -9.23 -12.56 -0.90
C TYR A 161 -8.21 -12.75 -2.02
N TYR A 162 -6.92 -12.61 -1.71
CA TYR A 162 -5.82 -12.89 -2.64
C TYR A 162 -5.90 -14.31 -3.19
N PHE A 163 -6.12 -15.31 -2.32
CA PHE A 163 -6.30 -16.70 -2.76
C PHE A 163 -7.63 -16.92 -3.51
N ALA A 164 -8.71 -16.26 -3.10
CA ALA A 164 -9.98 -16.34 -3.84
C ALA A 164 -9.90 -15.72 -5.25
N CYS A 165 -8.91 -14.84 -5.50
CA CYS A 165 -8.62 -14.26 -6.80
C CYS A 165 -7.58 -15.07 -7.61
N ASP A 166 -7.30 -16.32 -7.23
CA ASP A 166 -6.22 -17.14 -7.82
C ASP A 166 -4.88 -16.39 -7.85
N MET A 167 -4.53 -15.76 -6.72
CA MET A 167 -3.30 -14.96 -6.58
C MET A 167 -3.21 -13.81 -7.60
N PHE A 168 -4.37 -13.29 -8.01
CA PHE A 168 -4.52 -12.30 -9.10
C PHE A 168 -3.95 -12.78 -10.45
N ASN A 169 -4.13 -14.05 -10.78
CA ASN A 169 -3.80 -14.59 -12.10
C ASN A 169 -4.75 -14.05 -13.19
N PHE A 170 -4.34 -13.00 -13.89
CA PHE A 170 -5.15 -12.39 -14.96
C PHE A 170 -5.17 -13.18 -16.28
N LYS A 171 -4.56 -14.37 -16.35
CA LYS A 171 -4.64 -15.23 -17.55
C LYS A 171 -5.91 -16.09 -17.60
N SER A 172 -6.61 -16.21 -16.47
CA SER A 172 -7.88 -16.91 -16.34
C SER A 172 -8.99 -15.94 -15.93
N GLU A 173 -10.23 -16.34 -16.20
CA GLU A 173 -11.41 -15.63 -15.70
C GLU A 173 -11.48 -15.68 -14.16
N PRO A 174 -12.14 -14.71 -13.50
CA PRO A 174 -12.31 -14.75 -12.05
C PRO A 174 -13.17 -15.95 -11.60
N ASP A 175 -12.77 -16.60 -10.50
CA ASP A 175 -13.65 -17.54 -9.79
C ASP A 175 -14.71 -16.74 -8.99
N TYR A 176 -15.86 -16.54 -9.62
CA TYR A 176 -16.96 -15.77 -9.04
C TYR A 176 -17.56 -16.43 -7.78
N ASP A 177 -17.45 -17.75 -7.62
CA ASP A 177 -17.96 -18.46 -6.44
C ASP A 177 -17.04 -18.24 -5.24
N ALA A 178 -15.73 -18.35 -5.44
CA ALA A 178 -14.74 -18.08 -4.40
C ALA A 178 -14.78 -16.59 -3.98
N MET A 179 -14.81 -15.67 -4.95
CA MET A 179 -14.92 -14.24 -4.70
C MET A 179 -16.26 -13.86 -4.07
N GLY A 180 -17.34 -14.57 -4.39
CA GLY A 180 -18.69 -14.31 -3.87
C GLY A 180 -18.79 -14.28 -2.35
N ARG A 181 -17.88 -14.97 -1.66
CA ARG A 181 -17.73 -14.98 -0.18
C ARG A 181 -17.39 -13.62 0.41
N PHE A 182 -16.87 -12.69 -0.39
CA PHE A 182 -16.50 -11.34 0.01
C PHE A 182 -17.57 -10.30 -0.29
N ASN A 183 -18.74 -10.71 -0.81
CA ASN A 183 -19.87 -9.80 -0.97
C ASN A 183 -20.38 -9.34 0.41
N VAL A 184 -20.49 -8.01 0.57
CA VAL A 184 -21.11 -7.44 1.76
C VAL A 184 -22.60 -7.77 1.78
N SER A 185 -23.10 -8.31 2.89
CA SER A 185 -24.53 -8.56 3.10
C SER A 185 -25.36 -7.28 2.88
N LYS A 186 -26.49 -7.38 2.17
CA LYS A 186 -27.42 -6.26 1.88
C LYS A 186 -27.88 -5.48 3.13
N LYS A 187 -27.79 -6.05 4.34
CA LYS A 187 -28.11 -5.34 5.60
C LYS A 187 -27.12 -4.21 5.93
N THR A 188 -25.87 -4.29 5.50
CA THR A 188 -24.81 -3.30 5.78
C THR A 188 -24.83 -2.13 4.78
N GLN A 189 -25.37 -2.34 3.58
CA GLN A 189 -25.46 -1.33 2.50
C GLN A 189 -26.35 -0.12 2.85
N LYS A 190 -27.23 -0.21 3.85
CA LYS A 190 -28.13 0.90 4.25
C LYS A 190 -27.44 2.08 4.95
N ARG A 191 -26.14 2.01 5.28
CA ARG A 191 -25.45 3.05 6.07
C ARG A 191 -24.80 4.18 5.27
N VAL A 192 -24.66 4.05 3.95
CA VAL A 192 -24.12 5.14 3.11
C VAL A 192 -25.26 5.76 2.31
N LYS A 193 -26.08 6.58 2.99
CA LYS A 193 -26.89 7.57 2.28
C LYS A 193 -25.95 8.69 1.86
N ILE A 194 -25.53 8.68 0.60
CA ILE A 194 -24.88 9.84 -0.01
C ILE A 194 -25.89 10.99 0.10
N PRO A 195 -25.57 12.10 0.79
CA PRO A 195 -26.49 13.24 0.86
C PRO A 195 -26.77 13.74 -0.56
N PRO A 196 -28.00 14.20 -0.85
CA PRO A 196 -28.34 14.70 -2.17
C PRO A 196 -27.37 15.82 -2.56
N LYS A 197 -26.88 15.77 -3.80
CA LYS A 197 -26.01 16.79 -4.39
C LYS A 197 -26.63 18.17 -4.13
N GLN A 198 -25.93 19.03 -3.39
CA GLN A 198 -26.29 20.44 -3.37
C GLN A 198 -26.06 20.99 -4.78
N PRO A 199 -27.01 21.77 -5.33
CA PRO A 199 -26.82 22.38 -6.63
C PRO A 199 -25.64 23.35 -6.56
N VAL A 200 -24.66 23.12 -7.43
CA VAL A 200 -23.57 24.07 -7.67
C VAL A 200 -24.20 25.25 -8.42
N VAL A 201 -24.29 26.39 -7.74
CA VAL A 201 -24.63 27.67 -8.38
C VAL A 201 -23.32 28.20 -8.96
N PHE A 202 -23.29 28.32 -10.29
CA PHE A 202 -22.19 28.97 -11.03
C PHE A 202 -22.21 30.48 -10.82
#